data_AF-A0A926YRS7-F1
#
_entry.id   AF-A0A926YRS7-F1
#
_cell.length_a   1.000
_cell.length_b   1.000
_cell.length_c   1.000
_cell.angle_alpha   90.00
_cell.angle_beta   90.00
_cell.angle_gamma   90.00
#
_symmetry.space_group_name_H-M   'P 1'
#
loop_
_entity.id
_entity.type
_entity.pdbx_description
1 polymer ?
#
loop_
_entity_poly.entity_id
_entity_poly.type
_entity_poly.pdbx_seq_one_letter_code
_entity_poly.pdbx_strand_id
1 'polypeptide(L)'
;MRNFPAQYNLKPEDVMYFCHIPKTAGMTFRTIVEDYFSCKDVCPATLNAHIAKFSQEQLETYRLFRGHLVFVDLPGMLPQRNFVNVTMLRDPIARVISHYEYIRRTPGDPHHEAVMSMTLEEFSQKLTVGKVGKNIQTFYIAKTQQFHLEKLSPQEVLEIAKEGIDRYAFAGILERFQDSLFLLSYIFGWKPILNQRKENASAKQTTYNGLPQSTIDCIRENSLLDIELYEYAEEIFNQRFDQMCADLKKKYGQEKYGDRSDAHTPEVLQSWLEKHYEQRYAEQQLPETDSFDYSFCDPLWGAGWQRRECPPDAPAYRWTGPGTVSTLDLPVKANEDLLLEFRLICNTATAPDILESLTVKVNDQAISYRSLYADETMKLCRGWVPRSHVAVDRPFQQITFTVDRVTTLTAVDPRNPDKRKVGVALNLIQLFPAAQIGEKSAIHWPFEESQPWTDAIDFMRNHLRPDERLVAPDAVFQSKFFCEVYDYETAIDKGIDFEWVLLNKGMAQHIFSMTLKAMQRGLKPVYANDVFVVFSSRSDLPSLSYSSHHVKALYLDRLKIYAKQTLRDLYVRYWGKSSS
;
A
#
# COMPACT_ATOMS: atom_id res chain seq x y z
N MET A 1 34.66 -11.59 -6.15
CA MET A 1 33.35 -11.62 -5.46
C MET A 1 32.44 -12.48 -6.29
N ARG A 2 31.93 -13.57 -5.74
CA ARG A 2 31.46 -14.69 -6.57
C ARG A 2 30.19 -14.32 -7.34
N ASN A 3 30.33 -14.52 -8.66
CA ASN A 3 29.54 -14.41 -9.90
C ASN A 3 28.40 -13.39 -10.06
N PHE A 4 27.75 -12.88 -9.02
CA PHE A 4 26.71 -11.86 -9.15
C PHE A 4 27.24 -10.45 -8.83
N PRO A 5 26.83 -9.39 -9.57
CA PRO A 5 27.27 -8.03 -9.27
C PRO A 5 26.80 -7.55 -7.89
N ALA A 6 27.59 -6.69 -7.24
CA ALA A 6 27.28 -6.19 -5.90
C ALA A 6 25.96 -5.39 -5.83
N GLN A 7 25.55 -4.79 -6.95
CA GLN A 7 24.28 -4.08 -7.13
C GLN A 7 23.68 -4.45 -8.49
N TYR A 8 22.36 -4.49 -8.59
CA TYR A 8 21.65 -4.95 -9.77
C TYR A 8 20.28 -4.29 -9.92
N ASN A 9 20.03 -3.72 -11.11
CA ASN A 9 18.70 -3.27 -11.52
C ASN A 9 18.00 -4.42 -12.25
N LEU A 10 16.83 -4.84 -11.75
CA LEU A 10 16.01 -5.82 -12.45
C LEU A 10 15.58 -5.29 -13.81
N LYS A 11 15.85 -6.04 -14.86
CA LYS A 11 15.50 -5.74 -16.24
C LYS A 11 14.13 -6.33 -16.61
N PRO A 12 13.47 -5.85 -17.68
CA PRO A 12 12.18 -6.41 -18.11
C PRO A 12 12.22 -7.91 -18.41
N GLU A 13 13.33 -8.42 -18.94
CA GLU A 13 13.58 -9.84 -19.24
C GLU A 13 13.91 -10.72 -18.02
N ASP A 14 14.17 -10.09 -16.87
CA ASP A 14 14.50 -10.81 -15.65
C ASP A 14 13.25 -11.46 -15.04
N VAL A 15 13.47 -12.63 -14.45
CA VAL A 15 12.53 -13.35 -13.59
C VAL A 15 13.20 -13.52 -12.24
N MET A 16 12.66 -12.87 -11.21
CA MET A 16 13.11 -13.16 -9.86
C MET A 16 12.50 -14.48 -9.40
N TYR A 17 13.36 -15.41 -8.98
CA TYR A 17 12.92 -16.65 -8.35
C TYR A 17 13.34 -16.67 -6.88
N PHE A 18 12.36 -16.54 -5.98
CA PHE A 18 12.58 -16.83 -4.57
C PHE A 18 12.47 -18.33 -4.32
N CYS A 19 13.64 -18.98 -4.22
CA CYS A 19 13.79 -20.36 -3.81
C CYS A 19 13.41 -20.51 -2.33
N HIS A 20 12.11 -20.65 -2.04
CA HIS A 20 11.62 -20.75 -0.67
C HIS A 20 11.94 -22.11 -0.07
N ILE A 21 12.96 -22.14 0.80
CA ILE A 21 13.30 -23.30 1.61
C ILE A 21 12.40 -23.34 2.86
N PRO A 22 11.79 -24.50 3.19
CA PRO A 22 10.96 -24.60 4.39
C PRO A 22 11.70 -24.16 5.66
N LYS A 23 11.02 -23.31 6.45
CA LYS A 23 11.41 -22.87 7.79
C LYS A 23 12.59 -21.90 7.88
N THR A 24 12.84 -21.14 6.81
CA THR A 24 13.84 -20.06 6.75
C THR A 24 13.18 -18.66 6.68
N ALA A 25 12.09 -18.45 7.43
CA ALA A 25 11.23 -17.25 7.39
C ALA A 25 10.67 -16.88 6.01
N GLY A 26 10.54 -17.86 5.11
CA GLY A 26 10.10 -17.58 3.75
C GLY A 26 8.65 -17.09 3.59
N MET A 27 7.78 -17.21 4.61
CA MET A 27 6.47 -16.54 4.58
C MET A 27 6.60 -15.02 4.67
N THR A 28 7.42 -14.52 5.60
CA THR A 28 7.71 -13.09 5.73
C THR A 28 8.49 -12.58 4.54
N PHE A 29 9.53 -13.31 4.12
CA PHE A 29 10.36 -12.90 2.98
C PHE A 29 9.57 -12.88 1.67
N ARG A 30 8.63 -13.81 1.49
CA ARG A 30 7.70 -13.81 0.35
C ARG A 30 6.93 -12.50 0.25
N THR A 31 6.32 -12.02 1.33
CA THR A 31 5.50 -10.80 1.28
C THR A 31 6.36 -9.56 1.07
N ILE A 32 7.62 -9.58 1.54
CA ILE A 32 8.61 -8.53 1.27
C ILE A 32 8.96 -8.49 -0.22
N VAL A 33 9.30 -9.62 -0.85
CA VAL A 33 9.65 -9.64 -2.29
C VAL A 33 8.44 -9.28 -3.15
N GLU A 34 7.25 -9.77 -2.81
CA GLU A 34 5.99 -9.43 -3.51
C GLU A 34 5.70 -7.92 -3.54
N ASP A 35 6.21 -7.15 -2.57
CA ASP A 35 6.04 -5.70 -2.53
C ASP A 35 6.71 -5.00 -3.70
N TYR A 36 7.74 -5.59 -4.32
CA TYR A 36 8.49 -4.96 -5.42
C TYR A 36 8.00 -5.39 -6.81
N PHE A 37 6.86 -6.09 -6.88
CA PHE A 37 6.27 -6.55 -8.13
C PHE A 37 4.80 -6.17 -8.23
N SER A 38 4.36 -5.85 -9.45
CA SER A 38 2.95 -5.64 -9.73
C SER A 38 2.19 -6.96 -9.55
N CYS A 39 0.92 -6.93 -9.13
CA CYS A 39 0.10 -8.13 -8.97
C CYS A 39 0.11 -9.03 -10.22
N LYS A 40 0.08 -8.43 -11.41
CA LYS A 40 0.11 -9.14 -12.69
C LYS A 40 1.45 -9.84 -12.96
N ASP A 41 2.53 -9.36 -12.34
CA ASP A 41 3.87 -9.91 -12.50
C ASP A 41 4.14 -11.07 -11.52
N VAL A 42 3.28 -11.26 -10.50
CA VAL A 42 3.46 -12.31 -9.49
C VAL A 42 2.76 -13.58 -9.91
N CYS A 43 3.52 -14.66 -10.09
CA CYS A 43 2.94 -15.97 -10.35
C CYS A 43 2.10 -16.43 -9.14
N PRO A 44 0.80 -16.73 -9.32
CA PRO A 44 -0.05 -17.17 -8.22
C PRO A 44 0.31 -18.58 -7.72
N ALA A 45 0.98 -19.38 -8.54
CA ALA A 45 1.41 -20.72 -8.17
C ALA A 45 2.54 -20.68 -7.13
N THR A 46 2.37 -21.49 -6.08
CA THR A 46 3.27 -21.53 -4.91
C THR A 46 3.87 -22.92 -4.67
N LEU A 47 3.33 -23.92 -5.38
CA LEU A 47 3.64 -25.34 -5.31
C LEU A 47 3.64 -25.91 -6.73
N ASN A 48 4.35 -27.02 -6.94
CA ASN A 48 4.46 -27.66 -8.27
C ASN A 48 3.10 -28.02 -8.88
N ALA A 49 2.17 -28.54 -8.07
CA ALA A 49 0.83 -28.91 -8.52
C ALA A 49 0.00 -27.70 -8.99
N HIS A 50 0.37 -26.48 -8.58
CA HIS A 50 -0.26 -25.27 -9.08
C HIS A 50 0.34 -24.87 -10.42
N ILE A 51 1.66 -24.99 -10.59
CA ILE A 51 2.34 -24.68 -11.87
C ILE A 51 1.78 -25.53 -13.01
N ALA A 52 1.49 -26.82 -12.75
CA ALA A 52 0.90 -27.72 -13.74
C ALA A 52 -0.48 -27.28 -14.30
N LYS A 53 -1.12 -26.25 -13.70
CA LYS A 53 -2.40 -25.68 -14.17
C LYS A 53 -2.22 -24.53 -15.17
N PHE A 54 -0.99 -24.09 -15.42
CA PHE A 54 -0.69 -22.97 -16.32
C PHE A 54 -0.05 -23.48 -17.60
N SER A 55 -0.38 -22.86 -18.73
CA SER A 55 0.39 -23.04 -19.97
C SER A 55 1.75 -22.33 -19.86
N GLN A 56 2.71 -22.71 -20.70
CA GLN A 56 3.99 -22.02 -20.77
C GLN A 56 3.83 -20.52 -21.10
N GLU A 57 2.97 -20.19 -22.07
CA GLU A 57 2.65 -18.80 -22.46
C GLU A 57 2.13 -17.98 -21.27
N GLN A 58 1.27 -18.56 -20.43
CA GLN A 58 0.80 -17.89 -19.21
C GLN A 58 1.95 -17.68 -18.21
N LEU A 59 2.83 -18.67 -18.05
CA LEU A 59 3.97 -18.57 -17.14
C LEU A 59 4.98 -17.50 -17.57
N GLU A 60 5.16 -17.31 -18.88
CA GLU A 60 6.06 -16.30 -19.46
C GLU A 60 5.62 -14.85 -19.15
N THR A 61 4.36 -14.63 -18.78
CA THR A 61 3.86 -13.30 -18.37
C THR A 61 4.31 -12.87 -16.98
N TYR A 62 4.71 -13.81 -16.11
CA TYR A 62 5.10 -13.52 -14.74
C TYR A 62 6.59 -13.20 -14.63
N ARG A 63 6.93 -12.30 -13.71
CA ARG A 63 8.32 -11.89 -13.39
C ARG A 63 8.77 -12.29 -11.99
N LEU A 64 7.84 -12.70 -11.12
CA LEU A 64 8.15 -13.23 -9.79
C LEU A 64 7.60 -14.65 -9.62
N PHE A 65 8.50 -15.60 -9.38
CA PHE A 65 8.18 -16.95 -8.95
C PHE A 65 8.64 -17.15 -7.51
N ARG A 66 7.79 -17.75 -6.68
CA ARG A 66 8.11 -17.94 -5.26
C ARG A 66 7.28 -19.04 -4.62
N GLY A 67 7.95 -19.87 -3.82
CA GLY A 67 7.34 -21.02 -3.17
C GLY A 67 8.19 -22.27 -3.30
N HIS A 68 7.62 -23.42 -3.00
CA HIS A 68 8.32 -24.71 -3.03
C HIS A 68 8.31 -25.29 -4.45
N LEU A 69 8.91 -24.55 -5.40
CA LEU A 69 8.87 -24.83 -6.84
C LEU A 69 10.08 -25.61 -7.37
N VAL A 70 11.03 -25.99 -6.50
CA VAL A 70 12.28 -26.69 -6.87
C VAL A 70 12.09 -28.09 -7.49
N PHE A 71 10.84 -28.56 -7.60
CA PHE A 71 10.51 -29.84 -8.26
C PHE A 71 9.87 -29.64 -9.64
N VAL A 72 9.92 -28.42 -10.15
CA VAL A 72 9.63 -28.08 -11.55
C VAL A 72 10.87 -27.42 -12.14
N ASP A 73 11.23 -27.80 -13.36
CA ASP A 73 12.34 -27.18 -14.10
C ASP A 73 11.92 -25.82 -14.66
N LEU A 74 11.75 -24.82 -13.78
CA LEU A 74 11.38 -23.46 -14.18
C LEU A 74 12.34 -22.88 -15.24
N PRO A 75 13.68 -23.01 -15.13
CA PRO A 75 14.60 -22.56 -16.18
C PRO A 75 14.38 -23.28 -17.52
N GLY A 76 14.16 -24.60 -17.51
CA GLY A 76 13.83 -25.36 -18.71
C GLY A 76 12.49 -24.98 -19.34
N MET A 77 11.52 -24.55 -18.53
CA MET A 77 10.21 -24.07 -18.98
C MET A 77 10.23 -22.63 -19.50
N LEU A 78 11.19 -21.82 -19.08
CA LEU A 78 11.32 -20.40 -19.43
C LEU A 78 12.73 -20.08 -19.97
N PRO A 79 13.22 -20.76 -21.02
CA PRO A 79 14.62 -20.71 -21.43
C PRO A 79 15.06 -19.35 -22.00
N GLN A 80 14.12 -18.49 -22.38
CA GLN A 80 14.38 -17.14 -22.90
C GLN A 80 14.46 -16.08 -21.79
N ARG A 81 14.19 -16.46 -20.54
CA ARG A 81 14.16 -15.54 -19.39
C ARG A 81 15.46 -15.63 -18.60
N ASN A 82 15.89 -14.51 -18.03
CA ASN A 82 17.06 -14.47 -17.16
C ASN A 82 16.63 -14.64 -15.69
N PHE A 83 17.12 -15.69 -15.02
CA PHE A 83 16.73 -15.98 -13.64
C PHE A 83 17.62 -15.24 -12.63
N VAL A 84 16.99 -14.42 -11.79
CA VAL A 84 17.60 -13.72 -10.66
C VAL A 84 17.19 -14.45 -9.39
N ASN A 85 18.02 -15.39 -8.96
CA ASN A 85 17.70 -16.25 -7.81
C ASN A 85 17.97 -15.54 -6.49
N VAL A 86 17.01 -15.65 -5.57
CA VAL A 86 17.12 -15.18 -4.19
C VAL A 86 16.69 -16.28 -3.21
N THR A 87 17.29 -16.33 -2.01
CA THR A 87 16.89 -17.26 -0.94
C THR A 87 17.21 -16.74 0.46
N MET A 88 16.68 -17.44 1.46
CA MET A 88 17.04 -17.31 2.87
C MET A 88 17.47 -18.68 3.39
N LEU A 89 18.61 -18.74 4.05
CA LEU A 89 19.11 -19.91 4.80
C LEU A 89 18.91 -19.71 6.31
N ARG A 90 19.06 -20.80 7.04
CA ARG A 90 18.98 -20.87 8.51
C ARG A 90 19.98 -21.89 9.02
N ASP A 91 20.43 -21.76 10.26
CA ASP A 91 21.11 -22.84 10.98
C ASP A 91 20.41 -24.20 10.73
N PRO A 92 21.12 -25.20 10.16
CA PRO A 92 20.50 -26.46 9.74
C PRO A 92 19.81 -27.22 10.88
N ILE A 93 20.37 -27.18 12.09
CA ILE A 93 19.82 -27.88 13.25
C ILE A 93 18.50 -27.22 13.68
N ALA A 94 18.52 -25.90 13.89
CA ALA A 94 17.34 -25.13 14.23
C ALA A 94 16.25 -25.22 13.16
N ARG A 95 16.63 -25.32 11.87
CA ARG A 95 15.69 -25.54 10.76
C ARG A 95 15.00 -26.89 10.85
N VAL A 96 15.72 -27.99 11.11
CA VAL A 96 15.14 -29.33 11.29
C VAL A 96 14.13 -29.35 12.43
N ILE A 97 14.51 -28.81 13.60
CA ILE A 97 13.65 -28.70 14.78
C ILE A 97 12.38 -27.91 14.45
N SER A 98 12.55 -26.73 13.84
CA SER A 98 11.41 -25.88 13.46
C SER A 98 10.48 -26.54 12.45
N HIS A 99 11.00 -27.41 11.58
CA HIS A 99 10.19 -28.15 10.62
C HIS A 99 9.38 -29.25 11.30
N TYR A 100 10.02 -30.03 12.17
CA TYR A 100 9.37 -31.05 12.99
C TYR A 100 8.22 -30.46 13.81
N GLU A 101 8.49 -29.41 14.59
CA GLU A 101 7.48 -28.74 15.42
C GLU A 101 6.34 -28.16 14.58
N TYR A 102 6.65 -27.59 13.41
CA TYR A 102 5.64 -27.04 12.51
C TYR A 102 4.68 -28.12 12.01
N ILE A 103 5.18 -29.26 11.52
CA ILE A 103 4.34 -30.35 11.01
C ILE A 103 3.44 -30.87 12.15
N ARG A 104 4.00 -31.07 13.34
CA ARG A 104 3.24 -31.56 14.52
C ARG A 104 2.13 -30.64 14.99
N ARG A 105 2.22 -29.33 14.75
CA ARG A 105 1.14 -28.38 15.12
C ARG A 105 0.21 -28.03 13.97
N THR A 106 0.36 -28.67 12.81
CA THR A 106 -0.39 -28.37 11.59
C THR A 106 -1.16 -29.62 11.14
N PRO A 107 -2.39 -29.85 11.65
CA PRO A 107 -3.18 -31.05 11.31
C PRO A 107 -3.46 -31.24 9.81
N GLY A 108 -3.44 -30.16 9.02
CA GLY A 108 -3.62 -30.21 7.57
C GLY A 108 -2.36 -30.53 6.76
N ASP A 109 -1.20 -30.72 7.39
CA ASP A 109 0.04 -31.07 6.70
C ASP A 109 0.01 -32.56 6.28
N PRO A 110 0.38 -32.92 5.03
CA PRO A 110 0.40 -34.32 4.57
C PRO A 110 1.28 -35.25 5.41
N HIS A 111 2.24 -34.71 6.16
CA HIS A 111 3.14 -35.46 7.01
C HIS A 111 2.72 -35.46 8.49
N HIS A 112 1.63 -34.78 8.86
CA HIS A 112 1.20 -34.59 10.25
C HIS A 112 1.11 -35.91 11.05
N GLU A 113 0.27 -36.84 10.58
CA GLU A 113 0.04 -38.13 11.25
C GLU A 113 1.33 -38.95 11.43
N ALA A 114 2.17 -38.96 10.39
CA ALA A 114 3.43 -39.69 10.41
C ALA A 114 4.45 -39.05 11.37
N VAL A 115 4.48 -37.73 11.48
CA VAL A 115 5.44 -37.04 12.36
C VAL A 115 4.96 -37.03 13.82
N MET A 116 3.64 -37.06 14.07
CA MET A 116 3.08 -37.16 15.42
C MET A 116 3.44 -38.47 16.14
N SER A 117 3.72 -39.53 15.38
CA SER A 117 4.18 -40.83 15.90
C SER A 117 5.71 -40.99 15.92
N MET A 118 6.47 -39.95 15.54
CA MET A 118 7.93 -40.00 15.44
C MET A 118 8.59 -39.08 16.47
N THR A 119 9.74 -39.51 16.99
CA THR A 119 10.70 -38.68 17.72
C THR A 119 11.41 -37.70 16.75
N LEU A 120 12.09 -36.70 17.31
CA LEU A 120 12.84 -35.73 16.52
C LEU A 120 14.08 -36.38 15.86
N GLU A 121 14.69 -37.36 16.53
CA GLU A 121 15.79 -38.18 16.02
C GLU A 121 15.35 -38.97 14.79
N GLU A 122 14.26 -39.74 14.91
CA GLU A 122 13.69 -40.52 13.79
C GLU A 122 13.31 -39.61 12.62
N PHE A 123 12.76 -38.43 12.91
CA PHE A 123 12.45 -37.44 11.89
C PHE A 123 13.70 -36.95 11.14
N SER A 124 14.80 -36.70 11.85
CA SER A 124 16.06 -36.25 11.26
C SER A 124 16.73 -37.30 10.36
N GLN A 125 16.49 -38.58 10.63
CA GLN A 125 17.04 -39.72 9.89
C GLN A 125 16.21 -40.07 8.64
N LYS A 126 14.97 -39.58 8.52
CA LYS A 126 14.05 -40.00 7.45
C LYS A 126 14.52 -39.51 6.07
N LEU A 127 14.89 -40.48 5.22
CA LEU A 127 15.46 -40.29 3.87
C LEU A 127 14.42 -40.05 2.75
N THR A 128 13.24 -39.47 3.04
CA THR A 128 12.31 -39.17 1.94
C THR A 128 12.90 -38.07 1.06
N VAL A 129 13.56 -38.51 -0.03
CA VAL A 129 14.26 -37.69 -1.03
C VAL A 129 13.40 -36.48 -1.38
N GLY A 130 13.94 -35.29 -1.07
CA GLY A 130 13.36 -34.01 -1.45
C GLY A 130 12.14 -33.53 -0.66
N LYS A 131 11.57 -34.28 0.29
CA LYS A 131 10.32 -33.83 0.96
C LYS A 131 10.50 -33.41 2.42
N VAL A 132 11.32 -34.10 3.22
CA VAL A 132 11.42 -33.84 4.67
C VAL A 132 12.80 -34.26 5.24
N GLY A 133 13.31 -33.52 6.23
CA GLY A 133 14.42 -33.93 7.10
C GLY A 133 15.81 -33.51 6.63
N LYS A 134 16.42 -34.31 5.75
CA LYS A 134 17.87 -34.38 5.53
C LYS A 134 18.39 -33.43 4.44
N ASN A 135 19.42 -32.63 4.75
CA ASN A 135 20.16 -31.78 3.79
C ASN A 135 19.26 -30.99 2.81
N ILE A 136 18.16 -30.43 3.32
CA ILE A 136 17.13 -29.79 2.50
C ILE A 136 17.65 -28.51 1.83
N GLN A 137 18.47 -27.72 2.53
CA GLN A 137 18.95 -26.45 1.99
C GLN A 137 19.84 -26.69 0.76
N THR A 138 20.76 -27.66 0.88
CA THR A 138 21.64 -28.13 -0.18
C THR A 138 20.85 -28.62 -1.38
N PHE A 139 19.86 -29.49 -1.15
CA PHE A 139 19.04 -30.01 -2.23
C PHE A 139 18.27 -28.92 -2.97
N TYR A 140 17.65 -27.98 -2.24
CA TYR A 140 16.85 -26.91 -2.84
C TYR A 140 17.72 -26.00 -3.71
N ILE A 141 18.87 -25.56 -3.20
CA ILE A 141 19.76 -24.67 -3.95
C ILE A 141 20.35 -25.39 -5.16
N ALA A 142 20.80 -26.65 -5.00
CA ALA A 142 21.30 -27.43 -6.13
C ALA A 142 20.25 -27.63 -7.23
N LYS A 143 18.98 -27.89 -6.87
CA LYS A 143 17.88 -28.05 -7.85
C LYS A 143 17.62 -26.78 -8.68
N THR A 144 17.98 -25.60 -8.19
CA THR A 144 17.87 -24.36 -8.99
C THR A 144 18.94 -24.22 -10.06
N GLN A 145 20.08 -24.90 -9.88
CA GLN A 145 21.20 -24.89 -10.82
C GLN A 145 21.11 -26.07 -11.78
N GLN A 146 20.76 -27.24 -11.26
CA GLN A 146 20.62 -28.47 -12.03
C GLN A 146 19.38 -29.22 -11.58
N PHE A 147 18.39 -29.33 -12.47
CA PHE A 147 17.13 -29.99 -12.13
C PHE A 147 17.29 -31.49 -11.89
N HIS A 148 18.13 -32.20 -12.64
CA HIS A 148 18.33 -33.64 -12.48
C HIS A 148 19.53 -33.95 -11.59
N LEU A 149 19.27 -34.37 -10.34
CA LEU A 149 20.29 -34.68 -9.33
C LEU A 149 20.38 -36.17 -9.01
N GLU A 150 19.52 -37.01 -9.60
CA GLU A 150 19.28 -38.39 -9.17
C GLU A 150 20.49 -39.32 -9.37
N LYS A 151 21.43 -38.91 -10.23
CA LYS A 151 22.64 -39.67 -10.57
C LYS A 151 23.90 -39.15 -9.87
N LEU A 152 23.78 -38.08 -9.08
CA LEU A 152 24.91 -37.42 -8.44
C LEU A 152 25.14 -37.94 -7.02
N SER A 153 26.39 -38.00 -6.62
CA SER A 153 26.78 -38.22 -5.24
C SER A 153 26.39 -37.03 -4.36
N PRO A 154 26.23 -37.23 -3.04
CA PRO A 154 25.89 -36.14 -2.13
C PRO A 154 26.91 -34.98 -2.16
N GLN A 155 28.20 -35.27 -2.39
CA GLN A 155 29.22 -34.23 -2.51
C GLN A 155 29.09 -33.42 -3.80
N GLU A 156 28.80 -34.06 -4.93
CA GLU A 156 28.55 -33.35 -6.19
C GLU A 156 27.34 -32.41 -6.06
N VAL A 157 26.28 -32.87 -5.37
CA VAL A 157 25.11 -32.02 -5.08
C VAL A 157 25.49 -30.81 -4.21
N LEU A 158 26.37 -31.00 -3.22
CA LEU A 158 26.87 -29.90 -2.39
C LEU A 158 27.69 -28.87 -3.19
N GLU A 159 28.58 -29.33 -4.07
CA GLU A 159 29.35 -28.41 -4.91
C GLU A 159 28.45 -27.61 -5.86
N ILE A 160 27.43 -28.24 -6.46
CA ILE A 160 26.41 -27.53 -7.26
C ILE A 160 25.65 -26.51 -6.39
N ALA A 161 25.34 -26.84 -5.13
CA ALA A 161 24.68 -25.91 -4.23
C ALA A 161 25.57 -24.70 -3.90
N LYS A 162 26.87 -24.89 -3.67
CA LYS A 162 27.84 -23.81 -3.47
C LYS A 162 27.96 -22.92 -4.70
N GLU A 163 28.04 -23.51 -5.91
CA GLU A 163 27.97 -22.76 -7.17
C GLU A 163 26.66 -21.95 -7.29
N GLY A 164 25.56 -22.52 -6.80
CA GLY A 164 24.28 -21.81 -6.69
C GLY A 164 24.40 -20.56 -5.82
N ILE A 165 24.90 -20.68 -4.59
CA ILE A 165 25.13 -19.53 -3.70
C ILE A 165 26.00 -18.46 -4.37
N ASP A 166 27.03 -18.88 -5.12
CA ASP A 166 27.91 -17.97 -5.84
C ASP A 166 27.19 -17.16 -6.92
N ARG A 167 26.22 -17.77 -7.61
CA ARG A 167 25.45 -17.14 -8.69
C ARG A 167 24.20 -16.42 -8.22
N TYR A 168 23.70 -16.73 -7.02
CA TYR A 168 22.51 -16.09 -6.49
C TYR A 168 22.74 -14.58 -6.35
N ALA A 169 21.72 -13.82 -6.72
CA ALA A 169 21.68 -12.40 -6.48
C ALA A 169 21.72 -12.12 -4.97
N PHE A 170 20.99 -12.94 -4.21
CA PHE A 170 20.89 -12.80 -2.76
C PHE A 170 20.72 -14.15 -2.07
N ALA A 171 21.52 -14.39 -1.03
CA ALA A 171 21.35 -15.48 -0.06
C ALA A 171 21.46 -14.88 1.33
N GLY A 172 20.32 -14.71 2.01
CA GLY A 172 20.27 -14.13 3.36
C GLY A 172 20.38 -15.18 4.46
N ILE A 173 20.73 -14.73 5.67
CA ILE A 173 20.88 -15.54 6.87
C ILE A 173 19.78 -15.17 7.87
N LEU A 174 18.95 -16.13 8.27
CA LEU A 174 17.83 -15.90 9.20
C LEU A 174 18.29 -15.28 10.52
N GLU A 175 19.41 -15.77 11.05
CA GLU A 175 19.99 -15.35 12.32
C GLU A 175 20.41 -13.88 12.29
N ARG A 176 20.68 -13.34 11.09
CA ARG A 176 20.97 -11.93 10.80
C ARG A 176 19.89 -11.32 9.90
N PHE A 177 18.61 -11.54 10.22
CA PHE A 177 17.50 -11.17 9.33
C PHE A 177 17.46 -9.68 8.94
N GLN A 178 17.66 -8.76 9.89
CA GLN A 178 17.66 -7.31 9.57
C GLN A 178 18.81 -6.95 8.62
N ASP A 179 20.01 -7.46 8.87
CA ASP A 179 21.18 -7.26 8.01
C ASP A 179 20.95 -7.87 6.62
N SER A 180 20.26 -9.01 6.55
CA SER A 180 19.87 -9.65 5.30
C SER A 180 18.90 -8.79 4.50
N LEU A 181 17.94 -8.14 5.16
CA LEU A 181 17.03 -7.20 4.50
C LEU A 181 17.75 -5.93 4.02
N PHE A 182 18.71 -5.41 4.78
CA PHE A 182 19.56 -4.30 4.35
C PHE A 182 20.43 -4.64 3.15
N LEU A 183 21.04 -5.83 3.13
CA LEU A 183 21.80 -6.30 1.99
C LEU A 183 20.90 -6.45 0.74
N LEU A 184 19.68 -6.96 0.90
CA LEU A 184 18.69 -7.04 -0.18
C LEU A 184 18.35 -5.65 -0.73
N SER A 185 18.07 -4.69 0.15
CA SER A 185 17.82 -3.29 -0.24
C SER A 185 18.99 -2.67 -0.99
N TYR A 186 20.23 -2.89 -0.53
CA TYR A 186 21.42 -2.41 -1.20
C TYR A 186 21.60 -2.99 -2.60
N ILE A 187 21.49 -4.32 -2.74
CA ILE A 187 21.69 -5.03 -4.00
C ILE A 187 20.72 -4.49 -5.05
N PHE A 188 19.43 -4.43 -4.74
CA PHE A 188 18.41 -4.04 -5.72
C PHE A 188 18.13 -2.54 -5.78
N GLY A 189 18.77 -1.74 -4.93
CA GLY A 189 18.47 -0.31 -4.80
C GLY A 189 17.05 -0.06 -4.29
N TRP A 190 16.52 -0.96 -3.47
CA TRP A 190 15.18 -0.84 -2.89
C TRP A 190 15.21 0.02 -1.63
N LYS A 191 14.06 0.63 -1.30
CA LYS A 191 13.88 1.35 -0.03
C LYS A 191 14.29 0.46 1.16
N PRO A 192 14.92 0.98 2.21
CA PRO A 192 15.41 0.17 3.33
C PRO A 192 14.30 -0.66 3.97
N ILE A 193 14.41 -1.99 3.88
CA ILE A 193 13.39 -2.89 4.43
C ILE A 193 13.68 -3.11 5.91
N LEU A 194 12.71 -2.78 6.75
CA LEU A 194 12.78 -2.97 8.20
C LEU A 194 12.02 -4.23 8.62
N ASN A 195 12.59 -4.99 9.55
CA ASN A 195 12.00 -6.19 10.14
C ASN A 195 10.88 -5.85 11.14
N GLN A 196 9.84 -5.21 10.64
CA GLN A 196 8.69 -4.77 11.42
C GLN A 196 7.55 -5.80 11.34
N ARG A 197 7.40 -6.47 10.19
CA ARG A 197 6.39 -7.52 9.95
C ARG A 197 6.81 -8.83 10.63
N LYS A 198 6.51 -8.98 11.92
CA LYS A 198 6.70 -10.26 12.64
C LYS A 198 5.61 -11.28 12.30
N GLU A 199 5.42 -11.57 11.01
CA GLU A 199 4.50 -12.62 10.54
C GLU A 199 5.10 -13.99 10.88
N ASN A 200 4.73 -14.55 12.04
CA ASN A 200 5.21 -15.84 12.58
C ASN A 200 6.59 -15.83 13.25
N ALA A 201 6.99 -14.75 13.92
CA ALA A 201 8.10 -14.83 14.86
C ALA A 201 7.74 -15.86 15.95
N SER A 202 8.30 -17.07 15.87
CA SER A 202 8.26 -18.00 16.99
C SER A 202 8.92 -17.27 18.15
N ALA A 203 8.19 -17.05 19.24
CA ALA A 203 8.63 -16.30 20.42
C ALA A 203 9.80 -16.93 21.19
N LYS A 204 10.57 -17.80 20.54
CA LYS A 204 11.80 -18.39 21.04
C LYS A 204 12.79 -18.36 19.91
N GLN A 205 13.82 -17.54 20.08
CA GLN A 205 15.17 -17.92 19.67
C GLN A 205 15.29 -19.40 20.04
N THR A 206 15.28 -20.28 19.04
CA THR A 206 15.21 -21.72 19.27
C THR A 206 16.59 -22.17 19.71
N THR A 207 17.03 -21.69 20.88
CA THR A 207 18.11 -22.33 21.59
C THR A 207 17.59 -23.71 21.93
N TYR A 208 18.08 -24.72 21.21
CA TYR A 208 17.90 -26.13 21.53
C TYR A 208 18.60 -26.53 22.85
N ASN A 209 18.86 -25.56 23.75
CA ASN A 209 19.45 -25.66 25.09
C ASN A 209 18.64 -26.54 26.07
N GLY A 210 17.61 -27.25 25.61
CA GLY A 210 16.83 -28.21 26.40
C GLY A 210 16.67 -29.58 25.73
N LEU A 211 17.26 -29.79 24.55
CA LEU A 211 17.29 -31.11 23.91
C LEU A 211 18.51 -31.91 24.39
N PRO A 212 18.42 -33.24 24.51
CA PRO A 212 19.58 -34.09 24.78
C PRO A 212 20.69 -33.88 23.74
N GLN A 213 21.95 -33.89 24.18
CA GLN A 213 23.09 -33.74 23.27
C GLN A 213 23.10 -34.82 22.18
N SER A 214 22.72 -36.06 22.53
CA SER A 214 22.57 -37.17 21.58
C SER A 214 21.56 -36.87 20.47
N THR A 215 20.48 -36.14 20.76
CA THR A 215 19.49 -35.71 19.76
C THR A 215 20.11 -34.69 18.80
N ILE A 216 20.85 -33.72 19.34
CA ILE A 216 21.53 -32.68 18.55
C ILE A 216 22.58 -33.31 17.64
N ASP A 217 23.37 -34.25 18.17
CA ASP A 217 24.41 -34.96 17.42
C ASP A 217 23.79 -35.79 16.29
N CYS A 218 22.69 -36.51 16.57
CA CYS A 218 21.93 -37.23 15.55
C CYS A 218 21.42 -36.32 14.42
N ILE A 219 20.89 -35.14 14.75
CA ILE A 219 20.45 -34.16 13.73
C ILE A 219 21.65 -33.66 12.93
N ARG A 220 22.77 -33.38 13.59
CA ARG A 220 24.01 -32.88 12.98
C ARG A 220 24.58 -33.89 11.97
N GLU A 221 24.69 -35.15 12.35
CA GLU A 221 25.14 -36.26 11.47
C GLU A 221 24.26 -36.40 10.23
N ASN A 222 22.97 -36.07 10.35
CA ASN A 222 22.05 -36.07 9.22
C ASN A 222 22.01 -34.75 8.44
N SER A 223 22.69 -33.69 8.90
CA SER A 223 22.65 -32.36 8.27
C SER A 223 24.01 -31.86 7.80
N LEU A 224 25.01 -32.75 7.67
CA LEU A 224 26.40 -32.37 7.38
C LEU A 224 26.55 -31.50 6.11
N LEU A 225 25.82 -31.81 5.04
CA LEU A 225 25.91 -31.01 3.80
C LEU A 225 25.26 -29.63 3.97
N ASP A 226 24.12 -29.57 4.67
CA ASP A 226 23.48 -28.28 4.98
C ASP A 226 24.36 -27.43 5.91
N ILE A 227 25.13 -28.05 6.81
CA ILE A 227 26.09 -27.36 7.69
C ILE A 227 27.21 -26.76 6.86
N GLU A 228 27.86 -27.57 6.03
CA GLU A 228 28.95 -27.09 5.17
C GLU A 228 28.48 -26.00 4.20
N LEU A 229 27.28 -26.16 3.61
CA LEU A 229 26.68 -25.13 2.77
C LEU A 229 26.32 -23.86 3.53
N TYR A 230 25.79 -23.99 4.75
CA TYR A 230 25.41 -22.85 5.57
C TYR A 230 26.64 -22.02 5.98
N GLU A 231 27.70 -22.67 6.44
CA GLU A 231 28.98 -22.03 6.75
C GLU A 231 29.56 -21.30 5.53
N TYR A 232 29.51 -21.95 4.37
CA TYR A 232 29.92 -21.36 3.09
C TYR A 232 29.07 -20.14 2.71
N ALA A 233 27.74 -20.23 2.84
CA ALA A 233 26.83 -19.13 2.55
C ALA A 233 27.00 -17.97 3.53
N GLU A 234 27.29 -18.25 4.81
CA GLU A 234 27.57 -17.25 5.83
C GLU A 234 28.87 -16.48 5.53
N GLU A 235 29.92 -17.17 5.06
CA GLU A 235 31.15 -16.51 4.60
C GLU A 235 30.87 -15.51 3.47
N ILE A 236 30.10 -15.93 2.45
CA ILE A 236 29.72 -15.07 1.32
C ILE A 236 28.83 -13.92 1.78
N PHE A 237 27.88 -14.19 2.67
CA PHE A 237 27.02 -13.17 3.24
C PHE A 237 27.83 -12.09 3.96
N ASN A 238 28.76 -12.49 4.84
CA ASN A 238 29.63 -11.57 5.57
C ASN A 238 30.47 -10.72 4.63
N GLN A 239 31.09 -11.34 3.61
CA GLN A 239 31.86 -10.61 2.59
C GLN A 239 30.99 -9.56 1.85
N ARG A 240 29.79 -9.93 1.41
CA ARG A 240 28.87 -9.02 0.70
C ARG A 240 28.35 -7.91 1.62
N PHE A 241 28.04 -8.24 2.87
CA PHE A 241 27.57 -7.29 3.87
C PHE A 241 28.64 -6.27 4.25
N ASP A 242 29.89 -6.71 4.48
CA ASP A 242 31.01 -5.82 4.77
C ASP A 242 31.34 -4.91 3.58
N GLN A 243 31.25 -5.46 2.36
CA GLN A 243 31.41 -4.68 1.13
C GLN A 243 30.32 -3.61 0.98
N MET A 244 29.06 -3.93 1.29
CA MET A 244 27.98 -2.95 1.35
C MET A 244 28.28 -1.86 2.39
N CYS A 245 28.64 -2.24 3.62
CA CYS A 245 28.93 -1.28 4.69
C CYS A 245 30.07 -0.34 4.31
N ALA A 246 31.13 -0.86 3.70
CA ALA A 246 32.26 -0.07 3.22
C ALA A 246 31.87 0.89 2.07
N ASP A 247 31.06 0.43 1.11
CA ASP A 247 30.56 1.28 0.01
C ASP A 247 29.66 2.41 0.54
N LEU A 248 28.70 2.08 1.40
CA LEU A 248 27.79 3.05 2.01
C LEU A 248 28.55 4.07 2.88
N LYS A 249 29.51 3.63 3.70
CA LYS A 249 30.36 4.53 4.50
C LYS A 249 31.18 5.45 3.60
N LYS A 250 31.76 4.93 2.51
CA LYS A 250 32.54 5.72 1.56
C LYS A 250 31.69 6.80 0.88
N LYS A 251 30.45 6.49 0.52
CA LYS A 251 29.53 7.41 -0.18
C LYS A 251 28.85 8.41 0.75
N TYR A 252 28.43 7.99 1.94
CA TYR A 252 27.49 8.74 2.79
C TYR A 252 27.98 8.99 4.22
N GLY A 253 29.15 8.48 4.59
CA GLY A 253 29.62 8.47 5.98
C GLY A 253 30.05 9.82 6.55
N GLN A 254 30.43 10.79 5.71
CA GLN A 254 31.00 12.06 6.18
C GLN A 254 29.96 13.13 6.58
N GLU A 255 28.67 12.91 6.29
CA GLU A 255 27.69 14.02 6.30
C GLU A 255 26.92 14.21 7.61
N LYS A 256 26.98 13.30 8.59
CA LYS A 256 26.12 13.41 9.79
C LYS A 256 26.67 12.82 11.09
N TYR A 257 27.66 11.95 11.00
CA TYR A 257 28.25 11.29 12.16
C TYR A 257 29.76 11.52 12.06
N GLY A 258 30.33 12.32 12.98
CA GLY A 258 31.78 12.48 13.06
C GLY A 258 32.49 11.13 13.19
N ASP A 259 33.81 11.13 13.12
CA ASP A 259 34.74 9.97 13.04
C ASP A 259 34.59 8.87 14.14
N ARG A 260 33.58 8.98 15.02
CA ARG A 260 33.31 8.13 16.19
C ARG A 260 32.01 7.30 16.13
N SER A 261 31.21 7.33 15.07
CA SER A 261 30.06 6.40 15.00
C SER A 261 30.51 5.01 14.58
N ASP A 262 30.19 3.99 15.38
CA ASP A 262 30.28 2.59 14.97
C ASP A 262 29.47 2.42 13.67
N ALA A 263 30.16 2.25 12.55
CA ALA A 263 29.59 2.24 11.19
C ALA A 263 28.63 1.06 10.91
N HIS A 264 28.25 0.32 11.95
CA HIS A 264 27.49 -0.93 11.90
C HIS A 264 26.19 -0.88 12.71
N THR A 265 25.84 0.25 13.35
CA THR A 265 24.51 0.34 14.01
C THR A 265 23.40 0.32 12.94
N PRO A 266 22.28 -0.40 13.17
CA PRO A 266 21.16 -0.45 12.22
C PRO A 266 20.62 0.92 11.80
N GLU A 267 20.62 1.90 12.69
CA GLU A 267 20.11 3.25 12.45
C GLU A 267 20.99 4.02 11.44
N VAL A 268 22.31 3.90 11.57
CA VAL A 268 23.27 4.51 10.62
C VAL A 268 23.15 3.84 9.25
N LEU A 269 23.10 2.51 9.21
CA LEU A 269 22.94 1.77 7.95
C LEU A 269 21.61 2.11 7.26
N GLN A 270 20.50 2.19 8.02
CA GLN A 270 19.22 2.61 7.47
C GLN A 270 19.30 4.01 6.85
N SER A 271 19.94 4.97 7.54
CA SER A 271 20.11 6.33 7.02
C SER A 271 20.94 6.38 5.74
N TRP A 272 22.01 5.58 5.63
CA TRP A 272 22.80 5.50 4.40
C TRP A 272 22.05 4.79 3.28
N LEU A 273 21.26 3.77 3.60
CA LEU A 273 20.44 3.06 2.63
C LEU A 273 19.29 3.91 2.09
N GLU A 274 18.70 4.84 2.85
CA GLU A 274 17.73 5.80 2.29
C GLU A 274 18.38 6.66 1.21
N LYS A 275 19.60 7.17 1.44
CA LYS A 275 20.34 7.95 0.42
C LYS A 275 20.72 7.09 -0.79
N HIS A 276 21.15 5.86 -0.54
CA HIS A 276 21.40 4.89 -1.60
C HIS A 276 20.15 4.65 -2.44
N TYR A 277 19.00 4.45 -1.79
CA TYR A 277 17.72 4.31 -2.47
C TYR A 277 17.38 5.55 -3.31
N GLU A 278 17.51 6.76 -2.79
CA GLU A 278 17.27 8.00 -3.53
C GLU A 278 18.16 8.11 -4.79
N GLN A 279 19.46 7.84 -4.65
CA GLN A 279 20.38 7.83 -5.80
C GLN A 279 19.94 6.78 -6.83
N ARG A 280 19.65 5.56 -6.38
CA ARG A 280 19.29 4.43 -7.25
C ARG A 280 17.95 4.66 -7.94
N TYR A 281 17.01 5.34 -7.28
CA TYR A 281 15.74 5.75 -7.86
C TYR A 281 15.97 6.73 -9.01
N ALA A 282 16.81 7.75 -8.82
CA ALA A 282 17.13 8.72 -9.88
C ALA A 282 17.80 8.06 -11.11
N GLU A 283 18.66 7.07 -10.88
CA GLU A 283 19.35 6.31 -11.93
C GLU A 283 18.41 5.42 -12.76
N GLN A 284 17.26 5.01 -12.22
CA GLN A 284 16.30 4.18 -12.96
C GLN A 284 15.60 4.93 -14.09
N GLN A 285 15.68 6.27 -14.12
CA GLN A 285 15.07 7.11 -15.17
C GLN A 285 13.62 6.73 -15.46
N LEU A 286 12.82 6.54 -14.40
CA LEU A 286 11.38 6.29 -14.55
C LEU A 286 10.77 7.44 -15.39
N PRO A 287 9.78 7.14 -16.26
CA PRO A 287 9.12 8.17 -17.06
C PRO A 287 8.61 9.29 -16.16
N GLU A 288 9.01 10.54 -16.44
CA GLU A 288 8.49 11.69 -15.70
C GLU A 288 6.99 11.80 -15.95
N THR A 289 6.19 11.87 -14.88
CA THR A 289 4.75 12.10 -14.98
C THR A 289 4.34 13.31 -14.14
N ASP A 290 3.42 14.11 -14.69
CA ASP A 290 2.85 15.27 -13.97
C ASP A 290 1.77 14.82 -12.96
N SER A 291 1.28 13.59 -13.11
CA SER A 291 0.31 12.95 -12.23
C SER A 291 0.63 11.48 -12.03
N PHE A 292 0.18 10.90 -10.92
CA PHE A 292 0.34 9.48 -10.65
C PHE A 292 -0.87 8.92 -9.91
N ASP A 293 -1.38 7.81 -10.40
CA ASP A 293 -2.41 6.99 -9.74
C ASP A 293 -1.74 5.72 -9.22
N TYR A 294 -1.58 5.65 -7.91
CA TYR A 294 -1.00 4.48 -7.27
C TYR A 294 -2.08 3.42 -7.07
N SER A 295 -2.06 2.41 -7.93
CA SER A 295 -2.77 1.18 -7.66
C SER A 295 -2.04 0.43 -6.57
N PHE A 296 -2.75 -0.04 -5.55
CA PHE A 296 -2.15 -0.92 -4.55
C PHE A 296 -1.74 -2.30 -5.12
N CYS A 297 -2.00 -2.54 -6.41
CA CYS A 297 -1.41 -3.64 -7.17
C CYS A 297 0.01 -3.35 -7.65
N ASP A 298 0.45 -2.09 -7.73
CA ASP A 298 1.77 -1.71 -8.21
C ASP A 298 2.89 -2.02 -7.18
N PRO A 299 4.16 -2.00 -7.60
CA PRO A 299 5.30 -2.07 -6.69
C PRO A 299 5.24 -0.96 -5.63
N LEU A 300 5.48 -1.34 -4.37
CA LEU A 300 5.52 -0.43 -3.23
C LEU A 300 6.91 0.22 -3.12
N TRP A 301 7.00 1.48 -3.52
CA TRP A 301 8.16 2.33 -3.26
C TRP A 301 7.94 3.10 -1.96
N GLY A 302 8.02 2.40 -0.83
CA GLY A 302 7.56 2.94 0.44
C GLY A 302 7.85 2.03 1.61
N ALA A 303 7.67 2.54 2.82
CA ALA A 303 7.93 1.80 4.06
C ALA A 303 6.73 1.88 5.01
N GLY A 304 6.70 1.01 6.02
CA GLY A 304 5.68 1.05 7.07
C GLY A 304 4.29 0.59 6.63
N TRP A 305 4.20 -0.26 5.60
CA TRP A 305 2.94 -0.87 5.17
C TRP A 305 2.90 -2.35 5.56
N GLN A 306 1.71 -2.88 5.81
CA GLN A 306 1.48 -4.32 5.86
C GLN A 306 1.49 -4.93 4.45
N ARG A 307 1.52 -6.28 4.39
CA ARG A 307 1.40 -7.02 3.13
C ARG A 307 0.15 -6.59 2.36
N ARG A 308 0.25 -6.66 1.03
CA ARG A 308 -0.85 -6.42 0.10
C ARG A 308 -1.99 -7.43 0.30
N GLU A 309 -3.21 -6.94 0.27
CA GLU A 309 -4.43 -7.75 0.20
C GLU A 309 -5.04 -7.61 -1.20
N CYS A 310 -5.43 -8.72 -1.82
CA CYS A 310 -5.98 -8.76 -3.18
C CYS A 310 -7.28 -9.58 -3.18
N PRO A 311 -8.39 -9.01 -2.67
CA PRO A 311 -9.69 -9.67 -2.75
C PRO A 311 -10.09 -9.90 -4.22
N PRO A 312 -10.75 -11.03 -4.58
CA PRO A 312 -11.09 -11.34 -5.97
C PRO A 312 -11.95 -10.29 -6.67
N ASP A 313 -12.90 -9.70 -5.95
CA ASP A 313 -13.92 -8.79 -6.51
C ASP A 313 -13.77 -7.34 -6.03
N ALA A 314 -12.58 -6.97 -5.55
CA ALA A 314 -12.32 -5.60 -5.08
C ALA A 314 -10.88 -5.16 -5.37
N PRO A 315 -10.62 -3.84 -5.43
CA PRO A 315 -9.26 -3.33 -5.60
C PRO A 315 -8.33 -3.86 -4.51
N ALA A 316 -7.06 -4.06 -4.88
CA ALA A 316 -6.04 -4.34 -3.89
C ALA A 316 -5.94 -3.19 -2.88
N TYR A 317 -5.53 -3.52 -1.66
CA TYR A 317 -5.38 -2.53 -0.60
C TYR A 317 -4.26 -2.93 0.36
N ARG A 318 -3.81 -1.99 1.19
CA ARG A 318 -2.87 -2.23 2.27
C ARG A 318 -3.30 -1.51 3.53
N TRP A 319 -3.02 -2.13 4.67
CA TRP A 319 -3.02 -1.46 5.96
C TRP A 319 -1.69 -0.73 6.18
N THR A 320 -1.73 0.47 6.74
CA THR A 320 -0.56 1.08 7.37
C THR A 320 -0.14 0.27 8.60
N GLY A 321 1.15 0.25 8.92
CA GLY A 321 1.69 -0.51 10.04
C GLY A 321 2.85 -1.44 9.68
N PRO A 322 3.50 -2.07 10.68
CA PRO A 322 3.10 -2.10 12.09
C PRO A 322 3.69 -0.98 12.95
N GLY A 323 4.41 -0.03 12.37
CA GLY A 323 4.73 1.26 12.99
C GLY A 323 3.60 2.28 12.81
N THR A 324 3.78 3.48 13.35
CA THR A 324 2.82 4.60 13.22
C THR A 324 2.98 5.42 11.96
N VAL A 325 4.04 5.16 11.18
CA VAL A 325 4.41 5.93 10.00
C VAL A 325 4.44 5.02 8.78
N SER A 326 3.81 5.43 7.70
CA SER A 326 3.86 4.78 6.39
C SER A 326 4.20 5.81 5.32
N THR A 327 5.14 5.47 4.44
CA THR A 327 5.60 6.36 3.36
C THR A 327 5.35 5.75 2.00
N LEU A 328 5.10 6.58 0.99
CA LEU A 328 4.99 6.20 -0.40
C LEU A 328 5.68 7.26 -1.26
N ASP A 329 6.62 6.82 -2.09
CA ASP A 329 7.49 7.64 -2.93
C ASP A 329 6.98 7.55 -4.38
N LEU A 330 6.41 8.65 -4.89
CA LEU A 330 5.77 8.70 -6.21
C LEU A 330 6.66 9.43 -7.24
N PRO A 331 6.79 8.93 -8.49
CA PRO A 331 7.61 9.52 -9.55
C PRO A 331 6.97 10.77 -10.18
N VAL A 332 6.43 11.68 -9.36
CA VAL A 332 5.80 12.91 -9.81
C VAL A 332 6.81 14.05 -9.79
N LYS A 333 7.00 14.71 -10.92
CA LYS A 333 7.83 15.90 -11.00
C LYS A 333 6.94 17.10 -11.34
N ALA A 334 6.60 17.86 -10.32
CA ALA A 334 5.69 18.99 -10.46
C ALA A 334 6.33 20.29 -10.00
N ASN A 335 6.07 21.35 -10.77
CA ASN A 335 6.45 22.73 -10.44
C ASN A 335 5.22 23.63 -10.23
N GLU A 336 4.08 23.02 -9.92
CA GLU A 336 2.79 23.67 -9.72
C GLU A 336 2.09 23.09 -8.49
N ASP A 337 0.92 23.64 -8.15
CA ASP A 337 0.11 23.13 -7.06
C ASP A 337 -0.56 21.81 -7.44
N LEU A 338 -0.50 20.84 -6.53
CA LEU A 338 -1.07 19.52 -6.72
C LEU A 338 -2.24 19.26 -5.77
N LEU A 339 -2.99 18.22 -6.09
CA LEU A 339 -4.00 17.63 -5.22
C LEU A 339 -3.59 16.21 -4.90
N LEU A 340 -3.62 15.88 -3.61
CA LEU A 340 -3.48 14.53 -3.11
C LEU A 340 -4.87 13.99 -2.78
N GLU A 341 -5.34 12.98 -3.50
CA GLU A 341 -6.52 12.21 -3.15
C GLU A 341 -6.13 10.85 -2.58
N PHE A 342 -6.83 10.42 -1.54
CA PHE A 342 -6.63 9.09 -1.00
C PHE A 342 -7.91 8.55 -0.39
N ARG A 343 -8.11 7.24 -0.47
CA ARG A 343 -9.31 6.58 0.01
C ARG A 343 -9.00 5.66 1.17
N LEU A 344 -9.60 5.96 2.31
CA LEU A 344 -9.63 5.10 3.48
C LEU A 344 -10.76 4.09 3.32
N ILE A 345 -10.49 2.83 3.62
CA ILE A 345 -11.47 1.74 3.60
C ILE A 345 -11.43 0.99 4.92
N CYS A 346 -12.35 0.03 5.10
CA CYS A 346 -12.45 -0.77 6.32
C CYS A 346 -12.62 0.12 7.56
N ASN A 347 -13.35 1.23 7.43
CA ASN A 347 -13.54 2.19 8.52
C ASN A 347 -14.23 1.53 9.73
N THR A 348 -15.18 0.62 9.49
CA THR A 348 -15.83 -0.17 10.55
C THR A 348 -14.88 -1.10 11.32
N ALA A 349 -13.75 -1.49 10.72
CA ALA A 349 -12.74 -2.33 11.34
C ALA A 349 -11.56 -1.52 11.91
N THR A 350 -11.55 -0.20 11.70
CA THR A 350 -10.51 0.71 12.18
C THR A 350 -10.97 1.35 13.49
N ALA A 351 -10.08 1.45 14.48
CA ALA A 351 -10.41 2.14 15.72
C ALA A 351 -10.67 3.64 15.45
N PRO A 352 -11.78 4.24 15.94
CA PRO A 352 -12.13 5.62 15.61
C PRO A 352 -11.03 6.65 15.92
N ASP A 353 -10.34 6.50 17.04
CA ASP A 353 -9.24 7.38 17.45
C ASP A 353 -8.00 7.28 16.54
N ILE A 354 -7.76 6.10 15.93
CA ILE A 354 -6.71 5.92 14.91
C ILE A 354 -7.12 6.64 13.61
N LEU A 355 -8.39 6.56 13.24
CA LEU A 355 -8.91 7.23 12.04
C LEU A 355 -8.87 8.76 12.18
N GLU A 356 -9.18 9.27 13.38
CA GLU A 356 -9.18 10.71 13.70
C GLU A 356 -7.77 11.28 13.85
N SER A 357 -6.78 10.48 14.27
CA SER A 357 -5.37 10.92 14.40
C SER A 357 -4.58 10.90 13.10
N LEU A 358 -5.18 10.50 11.97
CA LEU A 358 -4.49 10.46 10.70
C LEU A 358 -4.00 11.86 10.29
N THR A 359 -2.69 11.97 10.07
CA THR A 359 -2.06 13.17 9.51
C THR A 359 -1.29 12.80 8.25
N VAL A 360 -1.20 13.75 7.32
CA VAL A 360 -0.56 13.54 6.02
C VAL A 360 0.48 14.63 5.77
N LYS A 361 1.64 14.21 5.26
CA LYS A 361 2.70 15.09 4.80
C LYS A 361 3.09 14.79 3.36
N VAL A 362 3.57 15.80 2.65
CA VAL A 362 4.26 15.65 1.37
C VAL A 362 5.64 16.27 1.52
N ASN A 363 6.70 15.50 1.27
CA ASN A 363 8.11 15.87 1.48
C ASN A 363 8.36 16.54 2.83
N ASP A 364 7.98 15.86 3.90
CA ASP A 364 8.13 16.31 5.30
C ASP A 364 7.29 17.54 5.70
N GLN A 365 6.53 18.13 4.78
CA GLN A 365 5.63 19.26 5.02
C GLN A 365 4.19 18.80 5.23
N ALA A 366 3.58 19.21 6.34
CA ALA A 366 2.20 18.87 6.65
C ALA A 366 1.23 19.51 5.66
N ILE A 367 0.21 18.74 5.26
CA ILE A 367 -0.90 19.25 4.46
C ILE A 367 -2.22 19.11 5.23
N SER A 368 -3.12 20.06 5.01
CA SER A 368 -4.51 19.89 5.42
C SER A 368 -5.26 19.11 4.35
N TYR A 369 -6.15 18.22 4.78
CA TYR A 369 -7.06 17.50 3.90
C TYR A 369 -8.46 17.47 4.51
N ARG A 370 -9.44 17.18 3.66
CA ARG A 370 -10.85 17.05 4.06
C ARG A 370 -11.48 15.82 3.43
N SER A 371 -12.60 15.39 4.00
CA SER A 371 -13.45 14.35 3.41
C SER A 371 -14.24 14.92 2.26
N LEU A 372 -14.17 14.29 1.09
CA LEU A 372 -15.04 14.59 -0.04
C LEU A 372 -16.29 13.71 -0.06
N TYR A 373 -16.13 12.48 0.44
CA TYR A 373 -17.21 11.51 0.61
C TYR A 373 -16.87 10.64 1.82
N ALA A 374 -17.88 10.30 2.62
CA ALA A 374 -17.75 9.39 3.73
C ALA A 374 -19.05 8.59 3.89
N ASP A 375 -18.92 7.29 4.02
CA ASP A 375 -19.96 6.39 4.52
C ASP A 375 -19.39 5.56 5.68
N GLU A 376 -20.16 4.58 6.17
CA GLU A 376 -19.73 3.70 7.26
C GLU A 376 -18.50 2.86 6.90
N THR A 377 -18.27 2.59 5.62
CA THR A 377 -17.26 1.65 5.11
C THR A 377 -16.00 2.33 4.59
N MET A 378 -16.11 3.53 4.04
CA MET A 378 -15.04 4.22 3.32
C MET A 378 -15.08 5.74 3.47
N LYS A 379 -13.92 6.38 3.30
CA LYS A 379 -13.74 7.83 3.33
C LYS A 379 -12.79 8.26 2.22
N LEU A 380 -13.28 9.03 1.25
CA LEU A 380 -12.44 9.63 0.22
C LEU A 380 -12.00 11.01 0.69
N CYS A 381 -10.70 11.23 0.78
CA CYS A 381 -10.09 12.45 1.27
C CYS A 381 -9.34 13.17 0.14
N ARG A 382 -9.27 14.51 0.23
CA ARG A 382 -8.42 15.33 -0.64
C ARG A 382 -7.68 16.40 0.16
N GLY A 383 -6.39 16.53 -0.09
CA GLY A 383 -5.53 17.59 0.43
C GLY A 383 -4.94 18.45 -0.68
N TRP A 384 -4.74 19.73 -0.38
CA TRP A 384 -4.01 20.66 -1.23
C TRP A 384 -2.51 20.54 -0.96
N VAL A 385 -1.72 20.44 -2.02
CA VAL A 385 -0.26 20.34 -1.95
C VAL A 385 0.33 21.56 -2.66
N PRO A 386 0.69 22.62 -1.92
CA PRO A 386 1.34 23.79 -2.48
C PRO A 386 2.59 23.43 -3.28
N ARG A 387 2.86 24.19 -4.34
CA ARG A 387 4.10 24.14 -5.13
C ARG A 387 5.36 24.13 -4.25
N SER A 388 5.36 24.89 -3.16
CA SER A 388 6.49 24.97 -2.23
C SER A 388 6.79 23.65 -1.51
N HIS A 389 5.84 22.71 -1.43
CA HIS A 389 6.05 21.39 -0.84
C HIS A 389 6.60 20.37 -1.84
N VAL A 390 6.41 20.59 -3.15
CA VAL A 390 6.84 19.65 -4.21
C VAL A 390 8.11 20.10 -4.94
N ALA A 391 8.45 21.39 -4.86
CA ALA A 391 9.72 21.95 -5.32
C ALA A 391 10.88 21.59 -4.38
N VAL A 392 11.12 20.30 -4.17
CA VAL A 392 12.21 19.76 -3.37
C VAL A 392 13.26 19.10 -4.26
N ASP A 393 14.51 19.09 -3.80
CA ASP A 393 15.62 18.39 -4.47
C ASP A 393 15.56 16.89 -4.13
N ARG A 394 14.52 16.20 -4.63
CA ARG A 394 14.34 14.75 -4.54
C ARG A 394 13.83 14.20 -5.88
N PRO A 395 14.16 12.95 -6.23
CA PRO A 395 13.72 12.36 -7.50
C PRO A 395 12.25 11.87 -7.48
N PHE A 396 11.54 12.06 -6.37
CA PHE A 396 10.15 11.66 -6.16
C PHE A 396 9.46 12.59 -5.15
N GLN A 397 8.13 12.52 -5.10
CA GLN A 397 7.31 13.11 -4.03
C GLN A 397 7.01 12.05 -2.97
N GLN A 398 7.47 12.27 -1.74
CA GLN A 398 7.21 11.36 -0.64
C GLN A 398 5.94 11.77 0.10
N ILE A 399 4.93 10.90 0.06
CA ILE A 399 3.72 11.03 0.86
C ILE A 399 3.92 10.25 2.16
N THR A 400 3.68 10.88 3.30
CA THR A 400 3.77 10.25 4.62
C THR A 400 2.41 10.27 5.31
N PHE A 401 1.91 9.10 5.66
CA PHE A 401 0.73 8.91 6.50
C PHE A 401 1.20 8.60 7.93
N THR A 402 0.71 9.33 8.91
CA THR A 402 1.03 9.11 10.33
C THR A 402 -0.24 8.98 11.16
N VAL A 403 -0.27 8.00 12.06
CA VAL A 403 -1.32 7.81 13.08
C VAL A 403 -0.68 7.82 14.47
N ASP A 404 -1.42 8.18 15.52
CA ASP A 404 -0.84 8.27 16.87
C ASP A 404 -0.48 6.90 17.46
N ARG A 405 -1.20 5.86 17.04
CA ARG A 405 -0.95 4.47 17.46
C ARG A 405 -1.44 3.47 16.42
N VAL A 406 -1.01 2.23 16.58
CA VAL A 406 -1.53 1.06 15.85
C VAL A 406 -2.13 0.05 16.82
N THR A 407 -3.04 -0.79 16.34
CA THR A 407 -3.66 -1.87 17.12
C THR A 407 -3.87 -3.12 16.29
N THR A 408 -4.17 -4.26 16.91
CA THR A 408 -4.58 -5.45 16.15
C THR A 408 -6.06 -5.38 15.82
N LEU A 409 -6.46 -5.98 14.69
CA LEU A 409 -7.89 -6.08 14.35
C LEU A 409 -8.65 -6.93 15.38
N THR A 410 -8.01 -7.95 15.96
CA THR A 410 -8.57 -8.71 17.10
C THR A 410 -8.89 -7.83 18.32
N ALA A 411 -8.14 -6.77 18.56
CA ALA A 411 -8.41 -5.86 19.68
C ALA A 411 -9.63 -4.96 19.44
N VAL A 412 -9.99 -4.73 18.17
CA VAL A 412 -11.19 -3.98 17.76
C VAL A 412 -12.40 -4.92 17.70
N ASP A 413 -12.25 -6.08 17.04
CA ASP A 413 -13.24 -7.16 17.00
C ASP A 413 -12.59 -8.48 17.44
N PRO A 414 -12.89 -9.00 18.64
CA PRO A 414 -12.34 -10.26 19.15
C PRO A 414 -12.55 -11.49 18.26
N ARG A 415 -13.50 -11.43 17.31
CA ARG A 415 -13.75 -12.53 16.34
C ARG A 415 -12.78 -12.49 15.16
N ASN A 416 -12.10 -11.37 14.94
CA ASN A 416 -11.14 -11.23 13.85
C ASN A 416 -9.83 -11.94 14.21
N PRO A 417 -9.40 -12.98 13.46
CA PRO A 417 -8.20 -13.73 13.78
C PRO A 417 -6.89 -13.00 13.43
N ASP A 418 -6.97 -11.82 12.79
CA ASP A 418 -5.81 -11.06 12.35
C ASP A 418 -5.10 -10.34 13.51
N LYS A 419 -3.89 -10.81 13.78
CA LYS A 419 -3.01 -10.33 14.86
C LYS A 419 -1.99 -9.29 14.40
N ARG A 420 -2.04 -8.85 13.14
CA ARG A 420 -1.17 -7.78 12.64
C ARG A 420 -1.52 -6.47 13.34
N LYS A 421 -0.50 -5.70 13.71
CA LYS A 421 -0.70 -4.32 14.17
C LYS A 421 -0.92 -3.42 12.95
N VAL A 422 -2.04 -2.73 12.89
CA VAL A 422 -2.48 -1.91 11.77
C VAL A 422 -2.90 -0.52 12.23
N GLY A 423 -2.76 0.47 11.35
CA GLY A 423 -3.34 1.80 11.47
C GLY A 423 -4.65 1.91 10.67
N VAL A 424 -4.58 2.54 9.50
CA VAL A 424 -5.68 2.73 8.55
C VAL A 424 -5.47 1.86 7.29
N ALA A 425 -6.54 1.49 6.58
CA ALA A 425 -6.45 0.78 5.31
C ALA A 425 -6.70 1.73 4.13
N LEU A 426 -5.89 1.61 3.07
CA LEU A 426 -6.00 2.41 1.86
C LEU A 426 -6.03 1.54 0.61
N ASN A 427 -6.85 1.95 -0.38
CA ASN A 427 -6.93 1.29 -1.69
C ASN A 427 -6.86 2.25 -2.89
N LEU A 428 -6.66 3.55 -2.64
CA LEU A 428 -6.42 4.57 -3.66
C LEU A 428 -5.52 5.66 -3.08
N ILE A 429 -4.49 6.04 -3.83
CA ILE A 429 -3.69 7.25 -3.62
C ILE A 429 -3.39 7.84 -4.99
N GLN A 430 -3.77 9.10 -5.21
CA GLN A 430 -3.54 9.81 -6.46
C GLN A 430 -2.94 11.18 -6.17
N LEU A 431 -1.94 11.57 -6.95
CA LEU A 431 -1.31 12.89 -6.88
C LEU A 431 -1.32 13.50 -8.28
N PHE A 432 -1.97 14.65 -8.47
CA PHE A 432 -2.16 15.24 -9.80
C PHE A 432 -2.26 16.77 -9.76
N PRO A 433 -2.03 17.47 -10.89
CA PRO A 433 -2.11 18.93 -10.95
C PRO A 433 -3.50 19.44 -10.59
N ALA A 434 -3.58 20.51 -9.79
CA ALA A 434 -4.87 21.05 -9.37
C ALA A 434 -5.78 21.46 -10.55
N ALA A 435 -5.18 21.88 -11.66
CA ALA A 435 -5.87 22.20 -12.90
C ALA A 435 -6.59 20.99 -13.55
N GLN A 436 -6.14 19.76 -13.27
CA GLN A 436 -6.67 18.52 -13.87
C GLN A 436 -7.74 17.83 -13.00
N ILE A 437 -8.27 18.52 -11.98
CA ILE A 437 -9.29 17.98 -11.07
C ILE A 437 -10.50 17.37 -11.77
N GLY A 438 -10.97 17.93 -12.88
CA GLY A 438 -12.11 17.40 -13.62
C GLY A 438 -11.83 16.04 -14.29
N GLU A 439 -10.59 15.80 -14.69
CA GLU A 439 -10.18 14.58 -15.39
C GLU A 439 -9.74 13.48 -14.41
N LYS A 440 -8.97 13.85 -13.38
CA LYS A 440 -8.23 12.88 -12.54
C LYS A 440 -8.93 12.49 -11.24
N SER A 441 -9.84 13.32 -10.73
CA SER A 441 -10.48 13.09 -9.43
C SER A 441 -11.18 11.73 -9.38
N ALA A 442 -10.93 10.96 -8.30
CA ALA A 442 -11.56 9.66 -8.06
C ALA A 442 -13.07 9.74 -7.83
N ILE A 443 -13.59 10.95 -7.60
CA ILE A 443 -15.03 11.23 -7.67
C ILE A 443 -15.44 11.30 -9.14
N HIS A 444 -15.89 10.16 -9.66
CA HIS A 444 -16.61 10.09 -10.92
C HIS A 444 -18.10 10.20 -10.64
N TRP A 445 -18.73 11.25 -11.15
CA TRP A 445 -20.15 11.52 -10.93
C TRP A 445 -20.92 11.44 -12.26
N PRO A 446 -21.96 10.58 -12.36
CA PRO A 446 -22.66 10.28 -13.61
C PRO A 446 -23.59 11.40 -14.12
N PHE A 447 -23.47 12.63 -13.61
CA PHE A 447 -24.35 13.76 -13.98
C PHE A 447 -23.61 14.96 -14.58
N GLU A 448 -22.30 14.86 -14.82
CA GLU A 448 -21.54 15.87 -15.57
C GLU A 448 -21.79 15.76 -17.08
N GLU A 449 -22.98 16.11 -17.57
CA GLU A 449 -23.22 16.22 -19.02
C GLU A 449 -24.11 17.41 -19.43
N SER A 450 -24.44 18.36 -18.54
CA SER A 450 -25.18 19.56 -18.96
C SER A 450 -24.41 20.85 -18.70
N GLN A 451 -24.32 21.69 -19.73
CA GLN A 451 -23.67 23.01 -19.72
C GLN A 451 -23.98 23.85 -18.47
N PRO A 452 -25.24 23.89 -17.95
CA PRO A 452 -25.54 24.69 -16.75
C PRO A 452 -24.81 24.25 -15.48
N TRP A 453 -24.42 22.97 -15.35
CA TRP A 453 -23.63 22.52 -14.20
C TRP A 453 -22.20 23.02 -14.29
N THR A 454 -21.57 22.83 -15.45
CA THR A 454 -20.20 23.26 -15.72
C THR A 454 -20.05 24.77 -15.53
N ASP A 455 -20.94 25.57 -16.13
CA ASP A 455 -20.87 27.03 -16.05
C ASP A 455 -21.00 27.55 -14.61
N ALA A 456 -21.86 26.92 -13.79
CA ALA A 456 -22.04 27.30 -12.39
C ALA A 456 -20.80 26.95 -11.56
N ILE A 457 -20.21 25.78 -11.79
CA ILE A 457 -19.00 25.34 -11.09
C ILE A 457 -17.81 26.23 -11.46
N ASP A 458 -17.62 26.53 -12.75
CA ASP A 458 -16.51 27.37 -13.21
C ASP A 458 -16.67 28.81 -12.73
N PHE A 459 -17.90 29.35 -12.75
CA PHE A 459 -18.19 30.65 -12.12
C PHE A 459 -17.77 30.65 -10.65
N MET A 460 -18.17 29.65 -9.87
CA MET A 460 -17.81 29.57 -8.47
C MET A 460 -16.30 29.41 -8.28
N ARG A 461 -15.64 28.53 -9.03
CA ARG A 461 -14.19 28.27 -8.93
C ARG A 461 -13.35 29.53 -9.18
N ASN A 462 -13.78 30.40 -10.09
CA ASN A 462 -13.07 31.62 -10.44
C ASN A 462 -13.21 32.74 -9.40
N HIS A 463 -14.21 32.69 -8.50
CA HIS A 463 -14.52 33.79 -7.59
C HIS A 463 -14.49 33.41 -6.10
N LEU A 464 -14.66 32.13 -5.78
CA LEU A 464 -14.72 31.61 -4.41
C LEU A 464 -13.32 31.51 -3.80
N ARG A 465 -13.15 32.04 -2.59
CA ARG A 465 -11.88 31.98 -1.88
C ARG A 465 -11.83 30.79 -0.91
N PRO A 466 -10.65 30.18 -0.64
CA PRO A 466 -10.55 29.00 0.22
C PRO A 466 -11.00 29.20 1.66
N ASP A 467 -10.94 30.43 2.17
CA ASP A 467 -11.31 30.84 3.54
C ASP A 467 -12.79 31.20 3.69
N GLU A 468 -13.52 31.36 2.59
CA GLU A 468 -14.96 31.62 2.60
C GLU A 468 -15.75 30.32 2.82
N ARG A 469 -17.03 30.41 3.17
CA ARG A 469 -17.90 29.26 3.40
C ARG A 469 -19.04 29.25 2.39
N LEU A 470 -19.29 28.06 1.84
CA LEU A 470 -20.32 27.83 0.84
C LEU A 470 -21.42 26.93 1.40
N VAL A 471 -22.66 27.26 1.10
CA VAL A 471 -23.77 26.31 1.25
C VAL A 471 -24.19 25.81 -0.13
N ALA A 472 -24.28 24.49 -0.32
CA ALA A 472 -24.58 23.89 -1.61
C ALA A 472 -25.46 22.63 -1.51
N PRO A 473 -26.21 22.28 -2.58
CA PRO A 473 -27.05 21.10 -2.64
C PRO A 473 -26.18 19.89 -2.95
N ASP A 474 -26.04 18.94 -2.04
CA ASP A 474 -25.34 17.67 -2.24
C ASP A 474 -23.84 17.69 -1.87
N ALA A 475 -23.35 16.54 -1.39
CA ALA A 475 -21.94 16.27 -1.12
C ALA A 475 -21.06 16.46 -2.35
N VAL A 476 -21.65 16.38 -3.55
CA VAL A 476 -20.98 16.65 -4.84
C VAL A 476 -20.25 17.99 -4.84
N PHE A 477 -20.83 19.08 -4.31
CA PHE A 477 -20.13 20.37 -4.29
C PHE A 477 -19.03 20.46 -3.23
N GLN A 478 -19.10 19.65 -2.16
CA GLN A 478 -17.98 19.50 -1.22
C GLN A 478 -16.74 18.97 -1.94
N SER A 479 -16.93 18.17 -2.99
CA SER A 479 -15.84 17.70 -3.86
C SER A 479 -15.36 18.68 -4.91
N LYS A 480 -16.11 19.74 -5.24
CA LYS A 480 -15.74 20.65 -6.35
C LYS A 480 -15.08 21.94 -5.91
N PHE A 481 -15.21 22.33 -4.63
CA PHE A 481 -14.74 23.63 -4.13
C PHE A 481 -13.95 23.49 -2.85
N PHE A 482 -12.74 24.05 -2.75
CA PHE A 482 -11.82 23.87 -1.62
C PHE A 482 -12.25 24.52 -0.29
N CYS A 483 -13.21 25.43 -0.33
CA CYS A 483 -13.80 26.05 0.84
C CYS A 483 -14.58 25.05 1.71
N GLU A 484 -14.96 25.45 2.92
CA GLU A 484 -15.89 24.65 3.72
C GLU A 484 -17.28 24.70 3.07
N VAL A 485 -17.83 23.53 2.73
CA VAL A 485 -19.12 23.40 2.04
C VAL A 485 -20.11 22.69 2.96
N TYR A 486 -21.19 23.37 3.31
CA TYR A 486 -22.28 22.83 4.12
C TYR A 486 -23.47 22.46 3.23
N ASP A 487 -24.15 21.36 3.57
CA ASP A 487 -25.47 21.09 3.02
C ASP A 487 -26.52 22.08 3.58
N TYR A 488 -27.70 22.10 2.97
CA TYR A 488 -28.77 23.01 3.38
C TYR A 488 -29.30 22.78 4.78
N GLU A 489 -29.43 21.53 5.22
CA GLU A 489 -30.00 21.18 6.52
C GLU A 489 -29.05 21.63 7.64
N THR A 490 -27.77 21.28 7.49
CA THR A 490 -26.68 21.72 8.37
C THR A 490 -26.61 23.25 8.45
N ALA A 491 -26.70 23.94 7.31
CA ALA A 491 -26.70 25.39 7.29
C ALA A 491 -27.94 26.00 7.97
N ILE A 492 -29.11 25.37 7.87
CA ILE A 492 -30.36 25.82 8.50
C ILE A 492 -30.31 25.59 10.01
N ASP A 493 -30.05 24.35 10.44
CA ASP A 493 -30.20 23.88 11.81
C ASP A 493 -29.08 24.34 12.74
N LYS A 494 -27.84 24.38 12.25
CA LYS A 494 -26.67 24.77 13.07
C LYS A 494 -26.34 26.26 13.03
N GLY A 495 -27.10 27.07 12.28
CA GLY A 495 -26.95 28.53 12.27
C GLY A 495 -25.65 29.06 11.66
N ILE A 496 -24.93 28.26 10.89
CA ILE A 496 -23.58 28.54 10.39
C ILE A 496 -23.53 29.83 9.56
N ASP A 497 -22.51 30.67 9.77
CA ASP A 497 -22.23 31.83 8.90
C ASP A 497 -21.61 31.39 7.58
N PHE A 498 -22.09 31.97 6.48
CA PHE A 498 -21.62 31.67 5.13
C PHE A 498 -21.70 32.91 4.23
N GLU A 499 -20.71 33.05 3.35
CA GLU A 499 -20.61 34.12 2.37
C GLU A 499 -21.27 33.76 1.05
N TRP A 500 -21.44 32.47 0.77
CA TRP A 500 -21.95 31.95 -0.49
C TRP A 500 -23.07 30.92 -0.31
N VAL A 501 -24.06 30.98 -1.19
CA VAL A 501 -25.10 29.94 -1.32
C VAL A 501 -25.32 29.61 -2.78
N LEU A 502 -25.06 28.36 -3.16
CA LEU A 502 -25.44 27.79 -4.44
C LEU A 502 -26.80 27.12 -4.26
N LEU A 503 -27.84 27.56 -4.99
CA LEU A 503 -29.17 26.96 -4.95
C LEU A 503 -29.47 26.20 -6.23
N ASN A 504 -29.76 24.90 -6.10
CA ASN A 504 -30.29 24.06 -7.18
C ASN A 504 -31.82 24.18 -7.22
N LYS A 505 -32.37 24.66 -8.35
CA LYS A 505 -33.82 24.86 -8.54
C LYS A 505 -34.64 23.58 -8.48
N GLY A 506 -34.03 22.42 -8.73
CA GLY A 506 -34.66 21.10 -8.63
C GLY A 506 -34.91 20.63 -7.20
N MET A 507 -34.23 21.19 -6.18
CA MET A 507 -34.37 20.77 -4.78
C MET A 507 -35.49 21.51 -4.05
N ALA A 508 -36.72 21.19 -4.44
CA ALA A 508 -37.94 21.88 -4.02
C ALA A 508 -38.28 21.80 -2.52
N GLN A 509 -37.56 21.08 -1.67
CA GLN A 509 -37.86 21.11 -0.23
C GLN A 509 -37.08 22.20 0.55
N HIS A 510 -35.87 22.57 0.11
CA HIS A 510 -34.99 23.49 0.86
C HIS A 510 -34.81 24.89 0.24
N ILE A 511 -35.15 25.09 -1.05
CA ILE A 511 -34.89 26.39 -1.73
C ILE A 511 -35.55 27.57 -0.99
N PHE A 512 -36.81 27.44 -0.54
CA PHE A 512 -37.51 28.57 0.08
C PHE A 512 -36.84 29.04 1.38
N SER A 513 -36.56 28.11 2.30
CA SER A 513 -35.90 28.40 3.58
C SER A 513 -34.50 28.95 3.36
N MET A 514 -33.72 28.34 2.46
CA MET A 514 -32.37 28.81 2.15
C MET A 514 -32.35 30.19 1.49
N THR A 515 -33.32 30.47 0.61
CA THR A 515 -33.35 31.79 -0.02
C THR A 515 -33.76 32.88 0.95
N LEU A 516 -34.72 32.61 1.83
CA LEU A 516 -35.09 33.53 2.90
C LEU A 516 -33.89 33.81 3.80
N LYS A 517 -33.12 32.77 4.16
CA LYS A 517 -31.92 32.88 4.98
C LYS A 517 -30.81 33.69 4.29
N ALA A 518 -30.61 33.47 2.99
CA ALA A 518 -29.68 34.26 2.18
C ALA A 518 -30.07 35.75 2.15
N MET A 519 -31.36 36.05 1.95
CA MET A 519 -31.89 37.43 1.98
C MET A 519 -31.75 38.08 3.35
N GLN A 520 -32.05 37.36 4.44
CA GLN A 520 -31.89 37.86 5.81
C GLN A 520 -30.44 38.21 6.13
N ARG A 521 -29.49 37.48 5.54
CA ARG A 521 -28.05 37.75 5.64
C ARG A 521 -27.54 38.79 4.64
N GLY A 522 -28.40 39.36 3.80
CA GLY A 522 -28.02 40.38 2.83
C GLY A 522 -27.26 39.86 1.61
N LEU A 523 -27.23 38.55 1.38
CA LEU A 523 -26.62 37.99 0.17
C LEU A 523 -27.48 38.32 -1.05
N LYS A 524 -26.83 38.67 -2.16
CA LYS A 524 -27.46 39.04 -3.42
C LYS A 524 -27.19 37.96 -4.47
N PRO A 525 -28.10 37.71 -5.41
CA PRO A 525 -27.82 36.80 -6.51
C PRO A 525 -26.71 37.42 -7.37
N VAL A 526 -25.64 36.67 -7.64
CA VAL A 526 -24.50 37.12 -8.45
C VAL A 526 -24.35 36.31 -9.73
N TYR A 527 -24.96 35.12 -9.77
CA TYR A 527 -25.00 34.27 -10.96
C TYR A 527 -26.30 33.46 -10.99
N ALA A 528 -26.83 33.21 -12.18
CA ALA A 528 -28.00 32.36 -12.36
C ALA A 528 -28.04 31.77 -13.77
N ASN A 529 -28.37 30.49 -13.88
CA ASN A 529 -28.63 29.79 -15.14
C ASN A 529 -29.89 28.94 -15.00
N ASP A 530 -30.17 28.01 -15.92
CA ASP A 530 -31.38 27.21 -15.89
C ASP A 530 -31.51 26.30 -14.66
N VAL A 531 -30.41 25.83 -14.09
CA VAL A 531 -30.39 24.88 -12.98
C VAL A 531 -30.10 25.56 -11.64
N PHE A 532 -29.19 26.54 -11.62
CA PHE A 532 -28.65 27.11 -10.40
C PHE A 532 -28.89 28.61 -10.26
N VAL A 533 -28.94 29.07 -9.01
CA VAL A 533 -28.80 30.48 -8.63
C VAL A 533 -27.77 30.58 -7.51
N VAL A 534 -26.75 31.40 -7.70
CA VAL A 534 -25.70 31.66 -6.71
C VAL A 534 -25.96 32.99 -6.03
N PHE A 535 -25.94 32.98 -4.70
CA PHE A 535 -26.00 34.15 -3.85
C PHE A 535 -24.66 34.38 -3.17
N SER A 536 -24.27 35.64 -3.01
CA SER A 536 -23.05 36.00 -2.32
C SER A 536 -23.17 37.35 -1.60
N SER A 537 -22.37 37.53 -0.53
CA SER A 537 -22.19 38.82 0.16
C SER A 537 -21.06 39.67 -0.44
N ARG A 538 -20.33 39.13 -1.43
CA ARG A 538 -19.23 39.78 -2.14
C ARG A 538 -19.66 41.07 -2.83
N SER A 539 -18.98 42.18 -2.51
CA SER A 539 -19.27 43.50 -3.09
C SER A 539 -18.55 43.78 -4.40
N ASP A 540 -17.51 42.99 -4.73
CA ASP A 540 -16.75 43.08 -5.96
C ASP A 540 -17.42 42.38 -7.15
N LEU A 541 -18.49 41.63 -6.91
CA LEU A 541 -19.26 40.93 -7.94
C LEU A 541 -20.50 41.72 -8.34
N PRO A 542 -20.85 41.75 -9.64
CA PRO A 542 -22.09 42.38 -10.08
C PRO A 542 -23.30 41.59 -9.56
N SER A 543 -24.23 42.27 -8.92
CA SER A 543 -25.50 41.66 -8.48
C SER A 543 -26.49 41.58 -9.63
N LEU A 544 -27.14 40.42 -9.77
CA LEU A 544 -28.27 40.21 -10.68
C LEU A 544 -29.57 40.77 -10.07
N SER A 545 -30.49 41.18 -10.94
CA SER A 545 -31.83 41.55 -10.51
C SER A 545 -32.63 40.31 -10.10
N TYR A 546 -33.37 40.39 -8.99
CA TYR A 546 -34.35 39.37 -8.58
C TYR A 546 -35.45 39.14 -9.62
N SER A 547 -35.65 40.10 -10.52
CA SER A 547 -36.61 40.01 -11.64
C SER A 547 -36.04 39.38 -12.90
N SER A 548 -34.73 39.07 -12.93
CA SER A 548 -34.09 38.42 -14.09
C SER A 548 -34.67 37.03 -14.34
N HIS A 549 -34.70 36.59 -15.59
CA HIS A 549 -35.39 35.37 -16.01
C HIS A 549 -35.04 34.15 -15.16
N HIS A 550 -33.75 33.85 -15.00
CA HIS A 550 -33.29 32.67 -14.25
C HIS A 550 -33.45 32.80 -12.73
N VAL A 551 -33.29 34.00 -12.15
CA VAL A 551 -33.47 34.23 -10.70
C VAL A 551 -34.95 34.21 -10.34
N LYS A 552 -35.81 34.82 -11.15
CA LYS A 552 -37.26 34.88 -10.94
C LYS A 552 -37.89 33.48 -10.98
N ALA A 553 -37.34 32.57 -11.78
CA ALA A 553 -37.76 31.17 -11.84
C ALA A 553 -37.60 30.44 -10.49
N LEU A 554 -36.68 30.88 -9.62
CA LEU A 554 -36.51 30.32 -8.28
C LEU A 554 -37.76 30.49 -7.39
N TYR A 555 -38.58 31.51 -7.64
CA TYR A 555 -39.72 31.90 -6.78
C TYR A 555 -41.09 31.81 -7.46
N LEU A 556 -41.16 31.91 -8.79
CA LEU A 556 -42.43 31.99 -9.52
C LEU A 556 -43.26 30.70 -9.46
N ASP A 557 -42.63 29.53 -9.62
CA ASP A 557 -43.36 28.26 -9.59
C ASP A 557 -43.86 27.93 -8.18
N ARG A 558 -43.20 28.45 -7.15
CA ARG A 558 -43.58 28.32 -5.75
C ARG A 558 -44.69 29.27 -5.32
N LEU A 559 -44.66 30.53 -5.76
CA LEU A 559 -45.77 31.46 -5.53
C LEU A 559 -47.07 30.92 -6.14
N LYS A 560 -47.00 30.25 -7.29
CA LYS A 560 -48.15 29.56 -7.89
C LYS A 560 -48.62 28.36 -7.05
N ILE A 561 -47.72 27.53 -6.53
CA ILE A 561 -48.06 26.36 -5.69
C ILE A 561 -48.63 26.80 -4.33
N TYR A 562 -47.98 27.77 -3.68
CA TYR A 562 -48.40 28.32 -2.39
C TYR A 562 -49.73 29.07 -2.54
N ALA A 563 -49.90 29.91 -3.57
CA ALA A 563 -51.18 30.54 -3.87
C ALA A 563 -52.28 29.50 -4.15
N LYS A 564 -51.97 28.40 -4.87
CA LYS A 564 -52.92 27.30 -5.08
C LYS A 564 -53.33 26.63 -3.77
N GLN A 565 -52.39 26.38 -2.86
CA GLN A 565 -52.67 25.76 -1.55
C GLN A 565 -53.45 26.70 -0.64
N THR A 566 -53.03 27.96 -0.51
CA THR A 566 -53.72 28.96 0.30
C THR A 566 -55.12 29.29 -0.25
N LEU A 567 -55.30 29.37 -1.58
CA LEU A 567 -56.62 29.52 -2.20
C LEU A 567 -57.50 28.29 -2.00
N ARG A 568 -56.93 27.08 -2.05
CA ARG A 568 -57.66 25.83 -1.78
C ARG A 568 -58.13 25.78 -0.32
N ASP A 569 -57.28 26.16 0.62
CA ASP A 569 -57.62 26.20 2.05
C ASP A 569 -58.63 27.30 2.39
N LEU A 570 -58.54 28.47 1.74
CA LEU A 570 -59.54 29.54 1.83
C LEU A 570 -60.88 29.14 1.21
N TYR A 571 -60.87 28.46 0.07
CA TYR A 571 -62.09 27.94 -0.59
C TYR A 571 -62.79 26.90 0.28
N VAL A 572 -62.03 25.96 0.87
CA VAL A 572 -62.55 24.98 1.83
C VAL A 572 -63.08 25.65 3.10
N ARG A 573 -62.40 26.69 3.62
CA ARG A 573 -62.84 27.42 4.81
C ARG A 573 -64.10 28.26 4.63
N TYR A 574 -64.28 28.91 3.48
CA TYR A 574 -65.35 29.90 3.30
C TYR A 574 -66.52 29.42 2.43
N TRP A 575 -66.30 28.45 1.55
CA TRP A 575 -67.28 28.05 0.54
C TRP A 575 -67.60 26.54 0.54
N GLY A 576 -66.98 25.77 1.44
CA GLY A 576 -67.16 24.32 1.52
C GLY A 576 -68.22 23.86 2.53
N LYS A 577 -69.51 24.18 2.33
CA LYS A 577 -70.64 23.35 2.81
C LYS A 577 -71.90 23.50 1.93
N SER A 578 -72.52 22.34 1.65
CA SER A 578 -73.70 22.05 0.81
C SER A 578 -73.37 21.98 -0.69
N SER A 579 -73.51 20.86 -1.39
CA SER A 579 -74.70 19.99 -1.40
C SER A 579 -74.38 18.49 -1.38
N SER A 580 -75.33 17.78 -0.74
CA SER A 580 -75.61 16.33 -0.75
C SER A 580 -75.45 15.64 -2.09
#